data_AF-A0A173U2B6-F1
#
_entry.id   AF-A0A173U2B6-F1
#
_cell.length_a   1.000
_cell.length_b   1.000
_cell.length_c   1.000
_cell.angle_alpha   90.00
_cell.angle_beta   90.00
_cell.angle_gamma   90.00
#
_symmetry.space_group_name_H-M   'P 1'
#
loop_
_entity.id
_entity.type
_entity.pdbx_description
1 polymer ?
#
loop_
_entity_poly.entity_id
_entity_poly.type
_entity_poly.pdbx_seq_one_letter_code
_entity_poly.pdbx_strand_id
1 'polypeptide(L)'
;MAETDLLVIVPHEDDELAIAGAMIYGAVQQNMRIKVVFVTNGDYFGHEGTIRIKEAGKALGELGVTPEDIIFLGYGDQTQTKHLYNSAPDELVASYNGKTETYGTEQTPEFAMTEYGVHHAYTRENYKSDIKAVIAKYHPKILVTTDWDNHMDHLALSLMVDEVLGELLKEEKLWHPLVLKAQAYNGKWEGHADYYHDKNVTELVNEADGTDHIHPMDKWEERIRFAVPRQCRTALIRKNVLYKAAKQYHSQSVDLKAIQFINLDMVYWRRPTESLTYHADIEVSSGNAAYLNDFKCADCSDIMHGMWNYDTGSWIPEKDDQKKQVKITLDHKARIQEIHLFENPADDCVVNKVKISFGNGYVMHTDELMHEGGRTIINIPDMEPTDFVEVTLEATEGELAGLTEIEIYEGIQEIENYRLPLPLWQEIPENYQKMGSTAGCRIEEKWLQFVRYGRVRLWPDKYFLMKRYPKLKENDSVITFWKAYLRFVREKLNEKRNG
;
A
#
# COMPACT_ATOMS: atom_id res chain seq x y z
N MET A 1 -7.58 24.85 -3.47
CA MET A 1 -7.39 23.39 -3.47
C MET A 1 -8.15 22.80 -4.64
N ALA A 2 -7.51 21.97 -5.46
CA ALA A 2 -8.18 21.24 -6.53
C ALA A 2 -8.68 19.91 -5.95
N GLU A 3 -9.74 20.01 -5.15
CA GLU A 3 -10.32 18.87 -4.44
C GLU A 3 -10.58 17.71 -5.42
N THR A 4 -10.19 16.50 -5.01
CA THR A 4 -10.24 15.29 -5.83
C THR A 4 -11.11 14.25 -5.12
N ASP A 5 -11.90 13.49 -5.88
CA ASP A 5 -12.79 12.51 -5.29
C ASP A 5 -12.03 11.22 -4.93
N LEU A 6 -11.06 10.81 -5.75
CA LEU A 6 -10.18 9.65 -5.53
C LEU A 6 -8.72 9.97 -5.88
N LEU A 7 -7.82 9.84 -4.91
CA LEU A 7 -6.37 9.82 -5.12
C LEU A 7 -5.86 8.40 -4.93
N VAL A 8 -5.21 7.85 -5.94
CA VAL A 8 -4.48 6.58 -5.86
C VAL A 8 -3.00 6.91 -5.86
N ILE A 9 -2.26 6.48 -4.84
CA ILE A 9 -0.81 6.60 -4.77
C ILE A 9 -0.19 5.21 -4.64
N VAL A 10 0.72 4.87 -5.55
CA VAL A 10 1.36 3.56 -5.59
C VAL A 10 2.87 3.67 -5.77
N PRO A 11 3.63 2.63 -5.40
CA PRO A 11 5.09 2.66 -5.50
C PRO A 11 5.54 2.73 -6.95
N HIS A 12 5.25 1.70 -7.76
CA HIS A 12 5.76 1.56 -9.12
C HIS A 12 4.66 1.57 -10.18
N GLU A 13 5.06 1.78 -11.44
CA GLU A 13 4.17 1.68 -12.59
C GLU A 13 3.79 0.24 -12.94
N ASP A 14 2.60 -0.18 -12.50
CA ASP A 14 1.88 -1.46 -12.69
C ASP A 14 1.10 -1.85 -11.43
N ASP A 15 1.59 -1.41 -10.27
CA ASP A 15 0.96 -1.59 -8.96
C ASP A 15 -0.45 -1.00 -8.90
N GLU A 16 -0.74 0.06 -9.66
CA GLU A 16 -2.06 0.69 -9.71
C GLU A 16 -3.13 -0.26 -10.22
N LEU A 17 -2.78 -1.22 -11.08
CA LEU A 17 -3.73 -2.22 -11.59
C LEU A 17 -4.12 -3.22 -10.49
N ALA A 18 -3.14 -3.67 -9.70
CA ALA A 18 -3.34 -4.64 -8.62
C ALA A 18 -4.00 -4.00 -7.39
N ILE A 19 -3.61 -2.77 -7.03
CA ILE A 19 -4.14 -2.06 -5.87
C ILE A 19 -5.50 -1.42 -6.18
N ALA A 20 -5.69 -0.83 -7.36
CA ALA A 20 -6.82 0.06 -7.62
C ALA A 20 -7.44 -0.05 -9.02
N GLY A 21 -7.03 -0.99 -9.89
CA GLY A 21 -7.40 -0.96 -11.31
C GLY A 21 -8.91 -0.92 -11.57
N ALA A 22 -9.68 -1.77 -10.88
CA ALA A 22 -11.15 -1.75 -10.98
C ALA A 22 -11.77 -0.50 -10.32
N MET A 23 -11.16 0.02 -9.26
CA MET A 23 -11.61 1.21 -8.55
C MET A 23 -11.43 2.46 -9.40
N ILE A 24 -10.25 2.61 -10.04
CA ILE A 24 -9.96 3.67 -11.03
C ILE A 24 -10.99 3.61 -12.16
N TYR A 25 -11.19 2.44 -12.76
CA TYR A 25 -12.16 2.29 -13.85
C TYR A 25 -13.58 2.66 -13.40
N GLY A 26 -14.00 2.20 -12.21
CA GLY A 26 -15.29 2.56 -11.61
C GLY A 26 -15.45 4.06 -11.39
N ALA A 27 -14.44 4.71 -10.83
CA ALA A 27 -14.41 6.16 -10.59
C ALA A 27 -14.58 6.94 -11.90
N VAL A 28 -13.85 6.55 -12.96
CA VAL A 28 -13.98 7.14 -14.30
C VAL A 28 -15.40 6.98 -14.83
N GLN A 29 -16.00 5.78 -14.73
CA GLN A 29 -17.37 5.56 -15.19
C GLN A 29 -18.41 6.40 -14.44
N GLN A 30 -18.11 6.77 -13.19
CA GLN A 30 -18.94 7.65 -12.37
C GLN A 30 -18.64 9.15 -12.57
N ASN A 31 -17.72 9.54 -13.46
CA ASN A 31 -17.25 10.91 -13.61
C ASN A 31 -16.74 11.51 -12.29
N MET A 32 -15.98 10.72 -11.53
CA MET A 32 -15.24 11.22 -10.36
C MET A 32 -13.97 11.92 -10.82
N ARG A 33 -13.57 12.97 -10.09
CA ARG A 33 -12.25 13.59 -10.24
C ARG A 33 -11.22 12.64 -9.66
N ILE A 34 -10.27 12.20 -10.47
CA ILE A 34 -9.27 11.23 -10.05
C ILE A 34 -7.86 11.75 -10.24
N LYS A 35 -6.93 11.26 -9.43
CA LYS A 35 -5.49 11.40 -9.64
C LYS A 35 -4.82 10.06 -9.34
N VAL A 36 -3.87 9.67 -10.18
CA VAL A 36 -3.03 8.48 -9.97
C VAL A 36 -1.58 8.93 -9.88
N VAL A 37 -0.91 8.58 -8.79
CA VAL A 37 0.43 9.02 -8.42
C VAL A 37 1.35 7.82 -8.33
N PHE A 38 2.44 7.86 -9.08
CA PHE A 38 3.54 6.90 -9.01
C PHE A 38 4.70 7.54 -8.27
N VAL A 39 5.21 6.85 -7.25
CA VAL A 39 6.24 7.41 -6.38
C VAL A 39 7.63 7.17 -6.96
N THR A 40 7.89 5.94 -7.42
CA THR A 40 9.12 5.58 -8.10
C THR A 40 8.87 5.39 -9.60
N ASN A 41 9.94 5.44 -10.38
CA ASN A 41 9.91 5.15 -11.82
C ASN A 41 10.14 3.67 -12.14
N GLY A 42 10.15 2.79 -11.12
CA GLY A 42 10.33 1.35 -11.33
C GLY A 42 11.60 0.99 -12.11
N ASP A 43 12.67 1.74 -11.89
CA ASP A 43 13.86 1.82 -12.72
C ASP A 43 15.04 0.99 -12.18
N TYR A 44 14.76 -0.10 -11.46
CA TYR A 44 15.77 -1.04 -10.96
C TYR A 44 16.83 -1.34 -12.03
N PHE A 45 16.37 -1.56 -13.26
CA PHE A 45 17.20 -1.46 -14.44
C PHE A 45 17.06 -0.06 -15.05
N GLY A 46 18.12 0.77 -15.01
CA GLY A 46 18.02 2.22 -15.32
C GLY A 46 17.54 2.63 -16.72
N HIS A 47 17.29 1.70 -17.63
CA HIS A 47 16.64 1.98 -18.92
C HIS A 47 15.11 1.83 -18.87
N GLU A 48 14.56 1.24 -17.81
CA GLU A 48 13.14 0.93 -17.67
C GLU A 48 12.31 2.17 -17.28
N GLY A 49 12.84 3.11 -16.48
CA GLY A 49 12.02 4.21 -15.95
C GLY A 49 11.27 5.04 -17.00
N THR A 50 11.99 5.54 -18.02
CA THR A 50 11.33 6.30 -19.10
C THR A 50 10.38 5.46 -19.97
N ILE A 51 10.56 4.14 -19.99
CA ILE A 51 9.65 3.20 -20.67
C ILE A 51 8.39 3.04 -19.82
N ARG A 52 8.55 2.78 -18.53
CA ARG A 52 7.46 2.54 -17.58
C ARG A 52 6.54 3.75 -17.42
N ILE A 53 7.09 4.98 -17.35
CA ILE A 53 6.29 6.22 -17.39
C ILE A 53 5.34 6.25 -18.61
N LYS A 54 5.84 5.85 -19.79
CA LYS A 54 5.03 5.81 -21.03
C LYS A 54 4.05 4.64 -21.06
N GLU A 55 4.41 3.51 -20.46
CA GLU A 55 3.53 2.35 -20.33
C GLU A 55 2.37 2.66 -19.38
N ALA A 56 2.63 3.31 -18.24
CA ALA A 56 1.62 3.78 -17.29
C ALA A 56 0.61 4.73 -17.93
N GLY A 57 1.10 5.73 -18.68
CA GLY A 57 0.23 6.64 -19.42
C GLY A 57 -0.75 5.92 -20.37
N LYS A 58 -0.28 4.86 -21.05
CA LYS A 58 -1.13 4.04 -21.92
C LYS A 58 -2.06 3.12 -21.14
N ALA A 59 -1.57 2.48 -20.08
CA ALA A 59 -2.34 1.57 -19.24
C ALA A 59 -3.54 2.30 -18.60
N LEU A 60 -3.28 3.44 -17.98
CA LEU A 60 -4.32 4.30 -17.40
C LEU A 60 -5.24 4.91 -18.46
N GLY A 61 -4.73 5.18 -19.66
CA GLY A 61 -5.55 5.56 -20.81
C GLY A 61 -6.58 4.49 -21.22
N GLU A 62 -6.25 3.20 -21.12
CA GLU A 62 -7.22 2.10 -21.32
C GLU A 62 -8.33 2.08 -20.26
N LEU A 63 -8.05 2.59 -19.06
CA LEU A 63 -9.04 2.75 -17.97
C LEU A 63 -9.83 4.07 -18.08
N GLY A 64 -9.43 4.97 -18.99
CA GLY A 64 -10.09 6.24 -19.25
C GLY A 64 -9.57 7.42 -18.41
N VAL A 65 -8.41 7.29 -17.77
CA VAL A 65 -7.72 8.39 -17.08
C VAL A 65 -7.05 9.28 -18.12
N THR A 66 -7.12 10.60 -17.96
CA THR A 66 -6.43 11.53 -18.86
C THR A 66 -4.98 11.74 -18.43
N PRO A 67 -4.06 12.11 -19.35
CA PRO A 67 -2.65 12.30 -19.01
C PRO A 67 -2.40 13.33 -17.88
N GLU A 68 -3.26 14.34 -17.74
CA GLU A 68 -3.15 15.38 -16.70
C GLU A 68 -3.54 14.88 -15.29
N ASP A 69 -4.17 13.71 -15.23
CA ASP A 69 -4.54 13.03 -13.99
C ASP A 69 -3.51 11.98 -13.57
N ILE A 70 -2.39 11.86 -14.29
CA ILE A 70 -1.29 10.93 -14.02
C ILE A 70 -0.06 11.73 -13.56
N ILE A 71 0.44 11.40 -12.38
CA ILE A 71 1.51 12.14 -11.70
C ILE A 71 2.64 11.17 -11.36
N PHE A 72 3.88 11.61 -11.59
CA PHE A 72 5.08 10.87 -11.20
C PHE A 72 5.84 11.74 -10.19
N LEU A 73 6.26 11.17 -9.05
CA LEU A 73 7.19 11.85 -8.13
C LEU A 73 8.64 11.67 -8.59
N GLY A 74 8.92 10.59 -9.32
CA GLY A 74 10.17 10.41 -10.05
C GLY A 74 11.32 9.84 -9.23
N TYR A 75 11.05 9.26 -8.05
CA TYR A 75 12.09 8.60 -7.24
C TYR A 75 12.58 7.30 -7.90
N GLY A 76 13.75 6.83 -7.48
CA GLY A 76 14.34 5.61 -8.01
C GLY A 76 13.82 4.38 -7.27
N ASP A 77 13.79 3.26 -7.97
CA ASP A 77 13.38 1.95 -7.45
C ASP A 77 14.51 1.33 -6.61
N GLN A 78 14.16 0.93 -5.39
CA GLN A 78 15.01 0.32 -4.37
C GLN A 78 16.30 1.11 -4.06
N THR A 79 17.04 0.63 -3.05
CA THR A 79 18.37 1.14 -2.70
C THR A 79 19.33 -0.03 -2.46
N GLN A 80 20.63 0.22 -2.44
CA GLN A 80 21.62 -0.86 -2.29
C GLN A 80 21.93 -1.23 -0.84
N THR A 81 22.01 -0.24 0.05
CA THR A 81 22.53 -0.43 1.42
C THR A 81 21.59 0.02 2.52
N LYS A 82 20.84 1.09 2.28
CA LYS A 82 19.92 1.69 3.24
C LYS A 82 18.83 2.40 2.47
N HIS A 83 17.57 2.09 2.78
CA HIS A 83 16.44 2.74 2.13
C HIS A 83 16.29 4.18 2.60
N LEU A 84 15.90 5.09 1.69
CA LEU A 84 15.72 6.51 1.99
C LEU A 84 14.77 6.76 3.17
N TYR A 85 13.80 5.87 3.37
CA TYR A 85 12.84 5.94 4.47
C TYR A 85 13.51 5.89 5.85
N ASN A 86 14.51 5.01 6.03
CA ASN A 86 15.25 4.86 7.28
C ASN A 86 16.47 5.80 7.38
N SER A 87 16.71 6.63 6.35
CA SER A 87 17.84 7.57 6.30
C SER A 87 17.61 8.82 7.14
N ALA A 88 18.69 9.50 7.53
CA ALA A 88 18.56 10.81 8.16
C ALA A 88 17.84 11.79 7.20
N PRO A 89 17.12 12.82 7.70
CA PRO A 89 16.27 13.69 6.89
C PRO A 89 16.91 14.20 5.59
N ASP A 90 18.13 14.74 5.70
CA ASP A 90 18.90 15.32 4.59
C ASP A 90 19.98 14.39 4.02
N GLU A 91 20.03 13.13 4.46
CA GLU A 91 21.02 12.16 3.97
C GLU A 91 20.72 11.81 2.50
N LEU A 92 21.67 12.11 1.62
CA LEU A 92 21.57 11.78 0.20
C LEU A 92 21.77 10.27 0.01
N VAL A 93 20.77 9.63 -0.61
CA VAL A 93 20.79 8.20 -0.93
C VAL A 93 20.81 7.99 -2.44
N ALA A 94 21.45 6.92 -2.89
CA ALA A 94 21.38 6.48 -4.28
C ALA A 94 20.39 5.32 -4.41
N SER A 95 19.55 5.35 -5.46
CA SER A 95 18.71 4.22 -5.83
C SER A 95 19.57 3.02 -6.27
N TYR A 96 18.94 1.87 -6.50
CA TYR A 96 19.65 0.66 -6.94
C TYR A 96 20.50 0.90 -8.20
N ASN A 97 19.98 1.69 -9.14
CA ASN A 97 20.66 2.04 -10.40
C ASN A 97 21.62 3.24 -10.31
N GLY A 98 21.81 3.82 -9.12
CA GLY A 98 22.77 4.90 -8.86
C GLY A 98 22.25 6.32 -9.09
N LYS A 99 20.94 6.52 -9.30
CA LYS A 99 20.33 7.85 -9.36
C LYS A 99 20.22 8.45 -7.96
N THR A 100 20.28 9.78 -7.88
CA THR A 100 20.25 10.53 -6.60
C THR A 100 19.27 11.70 -6.64
N GLU A 101 18.53 11.88 -7.73
CA GLU A 101 17.58 12.96 -7.92
C GLU A 101 16.38 12.49 -8.75
N THR A 102 15.23 13.09 -8.48
CA THR A 102 13.97 12.77 -9.17
C THR A 102 14.06 13.07 -10.65
N TYR A 103 13.32 12.33 -11.46
CA TYR A 103 13.23 12.63 -12.89
C TYR A 103 11.94 12.13 -13.51
N GLY A 104 11.55 12.77 -14.61
CA GLY A 104 10.48 12.34 -15.50
C GLY A 104 10.95 12.23 -16.95
N THR A 105 10.04 12.46 -17.89
CA THR A 105 10.35 12.59 -19.32
C THR A 105 10.08 14.01 -19.80
N GLU A 106 10.60 14.40 -20.96
CA GLU A 106 10.31 15.74 -21.53
C GLU A 106 8.80 15.99 -21.71
N GLN A 107 8.02 14.95 -22.02
CA GLN A 107 6.58 15.05 -22.23
C GLN A 107 5.77 14.91 -20.93
N THR A 108 6.40 14.38 -19.89
CA THR A 108 5.78 14.07 -18.60
C THR A 108 6.84 14.34 -17.52
N PRO A 109 7.12 15.63 -17.22
CA PRO A 109 8.00 15.99 -16.12
C PRO A 109 7.40 15.49 -14.82
N GLU A 110 8.25 15.14 -13.86
CA GLU A 110 7.81 14.73 -12.54
C GLU A 110 7.30 15.93 -11.72
N PHE A 111 6.64 15.61 -10.61
CA PHE A 111 5.93 16.56 -9.77
C PHE A 111 6.82 17.70 -9.29
N ALA A 112 7.99 17.40 -8.73
CA ALA A 112 8.92 18.40 -8.22
C ALA A 112 9.37 19.40 -9.32
N MET A 113 9.72 18.89 -10.50
CA MET A 113 10.06 19.73 -11.65
C MET A 113 8.88 20.60 -12.09
N THR A 114 7.66 20.07 -12.07
CA THR A 114 6.45 20.80 -12.47
C THR A 114 6.07 21.90 -11.48
N GLU A 115 6.13 21.61 -10.17
CA GLU A 115 5.71 22.55 -9.11
C GLU A 115 6.80 23.56 -8.72
N TYR A 116 8.06 23.12 -8.71
CA TYR A 116 9.18 23.89 -8.15
C TYR A 116 10.24 24.26 -9.19
N GLY A 117 10.21 23.67 -10.39
CA GLY A 117 11.20 23.91 -11.44
C GLY A 117 12.57 23.28 -11.17
N VAL A 118 12.65 22.37 -10.20
CA VAL A 118 13.89 21.67 -9.81
C VAL A 118 13.63 20.20 -9.55
N HIS A 119 14.61 19.36 -9.88
CA HIS A 119 14.65 17.96 -9.44
C HIS A 119 14.93 17.92 -7.94
N HIS A 120 14.28 17.02 -7.20
CA HIS A 120 14.54 16.85 -5.79
C HIS A 120 15.59 15.77 -5.54
N ALA A 121 16.48 16.01 -4.58
CA ALA A 121 17.46 15.02 -4.17
C ALA A 121 16.78 13.86 -3.44
N TYR A 122 17.30 12.64 -3.59
CA TYR A 122 16.83 11.45 -2.90
C TYR A 122 17.23 11.50 -1.42
N THR A 123 16.40 12.18 -0.65
CA THR A 123 16.51 12.33 0.81
C THR A 123 15.16 11.99 1.42
N ARG A 124 15.14 11.52 2.67
CA ARG A 124 13.89 11.23 3.37
C ARG A 124 12.94 12.44 3.41
N GLU A 125 13.49 13.63 3.64
CA GLU A 125 12.69 14.85 3.78
C GLU A 125 12.02 15.28 2.46
N ASN A 126 12.75 15.28 1.34
CA ASN A 126 12.13 15.52 0.03
C ASN A 126 11.05 14.48 -0.30
N TYR A 127 11.30 13.20 -0.01
CA TYR A 127 10.34 12.13 -0.26
C TYR A 127 9.03 12.34 0.53
N LYS A 128 9.15 12.64 1.83
CA LYS A 128 8.01 12.99 2.68
C LYS A 128 7.28 14.23 2.19
N SER A 129 8.02 15.31 1.93
CA SER A 129 7.45 16.60 1.56
C SER A 129 6.76 16.57 0.19
N ASP A 130 7.26 15.80 -0.78
CA ASP A 130 6.59 15.62 -2.08
C ASP A 130 5.27 14.84 -1.94
N ILE A 131 5.25 13.76 -1.14
CA ILE A 131 4.03 12.99 -0.85
C ILE A 131 3.01 13.89 -0.15
N LYS A 132 3.44 14.63 0.89
CA LYS A 132 2.59 15.61 1.61
C LYS A 132 2.06 16.68 0.68
N ALA A 133 2.91 17.25 -0.18
CA ALA A 133 2.52 18.30 -1.11
C ALA A 133 1.48 17.82 -2.12
N VAL A 134 1.60 16.59 -2.63
CA VAL A 134 0.60 16.00 -3.54
C VAL A 134 -0.73 15.76 -2.83
N ILE A 135 -0.71 15.14 -1.65
CA ILE A 135 -1.95 14.86 -0.88
C ILE A 135 -2.64 16.18 -0.51
N ALA A 136 -1.90 17.17 0.00
CA ALA A 136 -2.44 18.48 0.36
C ALA A 136 -2.97 19.27 -0.85
N LYS A 137 -2.27 19.21 -2.00
CA LYS A 137 -2.67 19.90 -3.24
C LYS A 137 -4.03 19.42 -3.76
N TYR A 138 -4.22 18.10 -3.77
CA TYR A 138 -5.40 17.46 -4.34
C TYR A 138 -6.50 17.16 -3.33
N HIS A 139 -6.21 17.22 -2.03
CA HIS A 139 -7.17 17.15 -0.92
C HIS A 139 -8.25 16.07 -1.14
N PRO A 140 -7.86 14.78 -1.17
CA PRO A 140 -8.76 13.71 -1.59
C PRO A 140 -9.89 13.47 -0.60
N LYS A 141 -11.05 13.01 -1.12
CA LYS A 141 -12.10 12.40 -0.29
C LYS A 141 -11.86 10.92 -0.03
N ILE A 142 -11.23 10.23 -0.97
CA ILE A 142 -10.82 8.84 -0.88
C ILE A 142 -9.34 8.76 -1.27
N LEU A 143 -8.52 8.20 -0.39
CA LEU A 143 -7.11 7.91 -0.64
C LEU A 143 -6.93 6.39 -0.69
N VAL A 144 -6.35 5.90 -1.77
CA VAL A 144 -5.97 4.49 -1.93
C VAL A 144 -4.46 4.39 -2.01
N THR A 145 -3.86 3.55 -1.19
CA THR A 145 -2.41 3.29 -1.20
C THR A 145 -2.09 1.81 -0.96
N THR A 146 -0.82 1.44 -1.11
CA THR A 146 -0.32 0.13 -0.70
C THR A 146 -0.32 -0.02 0.82
N ASP A 147 -0.37 -1.25 1.31
CA ASP A 147 -0.04 -1.57 2.70
C ASP A 147 1.15 -2.53 2.82
N TRP A 148 1.50 -2.92 4.06
CA TRP A 148 2.49 -3.92 4.47
C TRP A 148 2.70 -5.06 3.47
N ASP A 149 3.59 -4.80 2.52
CA ASP A 149 3.98 -5.69 1.43
C ASP A 149 5.46 -6.03 1.60
N ASN A 150 5.88 -7.18 1.08
CA ASN A 150 7.25 -7.68 1.23
C ASN A 150 8.27 -6.84 0.44
N HIS A 151 7.83 -6.01 -0.50
CA HIS A 151 8.70 -5.12 -1.25
C HIS A 151 9.02 -3.83 -0.47
N MET A 152 10.31 -3.50 -0.32
CA MET A 152 10.76 -2.36 0.49
C MET A 152 10.13 -1.02 0.08
N ASP A 153 10.01 -0.73 -1.22
CA ASP A 153 9.39 0.53 -1.69
C ASP A 153 7.89 0.61 -1.37
N HIS A 154 7.21 -0.54 -1.26
CA HIS A 154 5.79 -0.58 -0.89
C HIS A 154 5.64 -0.27 0.60
N LEU A 155 6.45 -0.92 1.43
CA LEU A 155 6.46 -0.66 2.86
C LEU A 155 6.87 0.80 3.16
N ALA A 156 7.89 1.32 2.48
CA ALA A 156 8.29 2.72 2.57
C ALA A 156 7.15 3.68 2.27
N LEU A 157 6.38 3.40 1.20
CA LEU A 157 5.24 4.22 0.84
C LEU A 157 4.11 4.13 1.88
N SER A 158 3.76 2.93 2.34
CA SER A 158 2.71 2.77 3.36
C SER A 158 3.05 3.56 4.63
N LEU A 159 4.26 3.37 5.16
CA LEU A 159 4.71 4.04 6.39
C LEU A 159 4.85 5.56 6.21
N MET A 160 5.30 6.02 5.04
CA MET A 160 5.42 7.46 4.78
C MET A 160 4.06 8.13 4.58
N VAL A 161 3.10 7.46 3.93
CA VAL A 161 1.73 7.97 3.82
C VAL A 161 1.11 8.09 5.20
N ASP A 162 1.35 7.15 6.12
CA ASP A 162 0.85 7.27 7.49
C ASP A 162 1.44 8.46 8.23
N GLU A 163 2.77 8.65 8.17
CA GLU A 163 3.42 9.82 8.76
C GLU A 163 2.86 11.14 8.20
N VAL A 164 2.69 11.22 6.88
CA VAL A 164 2.13 12.39 6.20
C VAL A 164 0.68 12.63 6.59
N LEU A 165 -0.14 11.58 6.70
CA LEU A 165 -1.52 11.68 7.15
C LEU A 165 -1.59 12.15 8.60
N GLY A 166 -0.73 11.63 9.48
CA GLY A 166 -0.61 12.11 10.86
C GLY A 166 -0.34 13.61 10.94
N GLU A 167 0.57 14.13 10.11
CA GLU A 167 0.83 15.58 10.02
C GLU A 167 -0.39 16.36 9.49
N LEU A 168 -0.99 15.92 8.38
CA LEU A 168 -2.10 16.64 7.74
C LEU A 168 -3.39 16.61 8.57
N LEU A 169 -3.68 15.51 9.27
CA LEU A 169 -4.84 15.39 10.15
C LEU A 169 -4.70 16.31 11.37
N LYS A 170 -3.47 16.47 11.90
CA LYS A 170 -3.17 17.47 12.95
C LYS A 170 -3.34 18.90 12.45
N GLU A 171 -3.03 19.17 11.19
CA GLU A 171 -3.16 20.48 10.55
C GLU A 171 -4.61 20.84 10.19
N GLU A 172 -5.44 19.86 9.82
CA GLU A 172 -6.79 20.07 9.26
C GLU A 172 -7.89 19.28 9.98
N LYS A 173 -8.42 19.86 11.06
CA LYS A 173 -9.45 19.23 11.92
C LYS A 173 -10.74 18.73 11.24
N LEU A 174 -11.10 19.26 10.08
CA LEU A 174 -12.34 18.90 9.38
C LEU A 174 -12.12 18.00 8.16
N TRP A 175 -10.87 17.60 7.90
CA TRP A 175 -10.54 16.73 6.79
C TRP A 175 -10.36 15.29 7.25
N HIS A 176 -11.37 14.48 6.97
CA HIS A 176 -11.36 13.04 7.25
C HIS A 176 -11.56 12.27 5.94
N PRO A 177 -10.49 11.99 5.19
CA PRO A 177 -10.60 11.18 3.98
C PRO A 177 -10.87 9.72 4.34
N LEU A 178 -11.55 9.00 3.46
CA LEU A 178 -11.59 7.54 3.50
C LEU A 178 -10.25 7.00 3.01
N VAL A 179 -9.43 6.50 3.93
CA VAL A 179 -8.14 5.87 3.61
C VAL A 179 -8.32 4.37 3.47
N LEU A 180 -8.04 3.86 2.27
CA LEU A 180 -8.11 2.45 1.92
C LEU A 180 -6.72 1.94 1.56
N LYS A 181 -6.26 0.92 2.26
CA LYS A 181 -4.97 0.30 2.01
C LYS A 181 -5.14 -1.12 1.48
N ALA A 182 -4.24 -1.56 0.61
CA ALA A 182 -4.24 -2.91 0.06
C ALA A 182 -2.83 -3.38 -0.28
N GLN A 183 -2.58 -4.68 -0.16
CA GLN A 183 -1.32 -5.28 -0.59
C GLN A 183 -1.32 -5.49 -2.12
N ALA A 184 -0.16 -5.39 -2.77
CA ALA A 184 -0.01 -5.48 -4.22
C ALA A 184 0.60 -6.82 -4.67
N TYR A 185 1.46 -7.42 -3.86
CA TYR A 185 2.15 -8.66 -4.19
C TYR A 185 1.48 -9.86 -3.54
N ASN A 186 1.35 -9.86 -2.21
CA ASN A 186 0.70 -10.93 -1.46
C ASN A 186 -0.72 -11.18 -2.00
N GLY A 187 -1.01 -12.44 -2.35
CA GLY A 187 -2.32 -12.82 -2.93
C GLY A 187 -2.65 -12.25 -4.31
N LYS A 188 -1.74 -11.50 -4.93
CA LYS A 188 -1.94 -10.84 -6.22
C LYS A 188 -0.77 -11.14 -7.17
N TRP A 189 0.29 -10.33 -7.14
CA TRP A 189 1.48 -10.59 -7.98
C TRP A 189 2.16 -11.94 -7.68
N GLU A 190 2.05 -12.40 -6.44
CA GLU A 190 2.54 -13.69 -5.95
C GLU A 190 1.40 -14.68 -5.69
N GLY A 191 0.16 -14.29 -5.98
CA GLY A 191 -1.04 -15.12 -5.80
C GLY A 191 -1.22 -16.20 -6.87
N HIS A 192 -2.20 -17.07 -6.64
CA HIS A 192 -2.59 -18.12 -7.57
C HIS A 192 -3.15 -17.56 -8.88
N ALA A 193 -2.89 -18.25 -10.00
CA ALA A 193 -3.49 -17.93 -11.29
C ALA A 193 -4.96 -18.42 -11.38
N ASP A 194 -5.85 -17.75 -10.65
CA ASP A 194 -7.23 -18.16 -10.39
C ASP A 194 -8.27 -17.53 -11.34
N TYR A 195 -7.87 -16.73 -12.32
CA TYR A 195 -8.81 -16.07 -13.24
C TYR A 195 -9.85 -17.01 -13.87
N TYR A 196 -9.49 -18.24 -14.21
CA TYR A 196 -10.45 -19.19 -14.82
C TYR A 196 -11.12 -20.13 -13.82
N HIS A 197 -10.84 -20.00 -12.52
CA HIS A 197 -11.51 -20.75 -11.47
C HIS A 197 -12.92 -20.23 -11.20
N ASP A 198 -13.80 -21.12 -10.75
CA ASP A 198 -15.19 -20.80 -10.40
C ASP A 198 -15.28 -19.82 -9.22
N LYS A 199 -14.28 -19.86 -8.33
CA LYS A 199 -14.04 -18.89 -7.26
C LYS A 199 -12.80 -18.08 -7.62
N ASN A 200 -13.00 -16.93 -8.27
CA ASN A 200 -11.95 -15.97 -8.60
C ASN A 200 -12.14 -14.71 -7.75
N VAL A 201 -12.03 -14.86 -6.45
CA VAL A 201 -12.10 -13.77 -5.47
C VAL A 201 -10.72 -13.58 -4.87
N THR A 202 -10.41 -12.38 -4.39
CA THR A 202 -9.09 -12.13 -3.79
C THR A 202 -8.87 -13.05 -2.59
N GLU A 203 -7.73 -13.73 -2.58
CA GLU A 203 -7.21 -14.57 -1.51
C GLU A 203 -5.76 -14.16 -1.24
N LEU A 204 -5.38 -13.88 0.00
CA LEU A 204 -4.00 -13.52 0.37
C LEU A 204 -3.13 -14.76 0.61
N VAL A 205 -3.04 -15.63 -0.40
CA VAL A 205 -2.19 -16.82 -0.35
C VAL A 205 -1.07 -16.68 -1.38
N ASN A 206 0.17 -16.89 -0.94
CA ASN A 206 1.31 -16.93 -1.85
C ASN A 206 1.36 -18.28 -2.58
N GLU A 207 1.45 -18.29 -3.90
CA GLU A 207 1.56 -19.51 -4.71
C GLU A 207 2.86 -20.27 -4.41
N ALA A 208 3.95 -19.57 -4.05
CA ALA A 208 5.27 -20.16 -3.93
C ALA A 208 5.43 -21.06 -2.69
N ASP A 209 4.85 -20.68 -1.56
CA ASP A 209 5.00 -21.40 -0.29
C ASP A 209 3.66 -21.75 0.38
N GLY A 210 2.53 -21.26 -0.14
CA GLY A 210 1.20 -21.51 0.41
C GLY A 210 0.94 -20.82 1.74
N THR A 211 1.75 -19.83 2.13
CA THR A 211 1.58 -19.11 3.39
C THR A 211 0.69 -17.88 3.23
N ASP A 212 0.03 -17.51 4.33
CA ASP A 212 -0.74 -16.28 4.48
C ASP A 212 0.19 -15.21 5.09
N HIS A 213 0.30 -14.06 4.45
CA HIS A 213 1.17 -12.95 4.86
C HIS A 213 0.38 -11.70 5.25
N ILE A 214 -0.84 -11.89 5.75
CA ILE A 214 -1.59 -10.79 6.35
C ILE A 214 -0.78 -10.24 7.53
N HIS A 215 -0.41 -8.96 7.42
CA HIS A 215 0.11 -8.24 8.57
C HIS A 215 -0.97 -8.26 9.67
N PRO A 216 -0.66 -8.52 10.94
CA PRO A 216 -1.68 -8.67 12.00
C PRO A 216 -2.58 -7.44 12.21
N MET A 217 -2.15 -6.28 11.70
CA MET A 217 -2.96 -5.05 11.60
C MET A 217 -4.12 -5.16 10.57
N ASP A 218 -3.97 -5.99 9.54
CA ASP A 218 -4.88 -6.17 8.41
C ASP A 218 -5.74 -7.44 8.57
N LYS A 219 -6.39 -7.62 9.73
CA LYS A 219 -7.25 -8.80 9.99
C LYS A 219 -8.19 -9.10 8.83
N TRP A 220 -8.12 -10.31 8.28
CA TRP A 220 -8.85 -10.68 7.06
C TRP A 220 -10.36 -10.47 7.21
N GLU A 221 -10.90 -10.71 8.39
CA GLU A 221 -12.33 -10.60 8.72
C GLU A 221 -12.83 -9.15 8.69
N GLU A 222 -11.94 -8.18 8.90
CA GLU A 222 -12.24 -6.73 8.92
C GLU A 222 -12.15 -6.09 7.51
N ARG A 223 -11.76 -6.87 6.50
CA ARG A 223 -11.55 -6.37 5.15
C ARG A 223 -12.84 -5.82 4.52
N ILE A 224 -12.68 -4.74 3.79
CA ILE A 224 -13.72 -4.15 2.94
C ILE A 224 -13.61 -4.74 1.54
N ARG A 225 -14.75 -5.16 1.00
CA ARG A 225 -14.83 -5.74 -0.33
C ARG A 225 -15.68 -4.87 -1.24
N PHE A 226 -15.16 -4.58 -2.43
CA PHE A 226 -15.89 -3.90 -3.49
C PHE A 226 -16.20 -4.82 -4.65
N ALA A 227 -17.40 -4.71 -5.19
CA ALA A 227 -17.79 -5.39 -6.41
C ALA A 227 -17.24 -4.64 -7.65
N VAL A 228 -16.50 -5.36 -8.50
CA VAL A 228 -15.91 -4.79 -9.72
C VAL A 228 -16.92 -4.63 -10.89
N PRO A 229 -16.73 -3.63 -11.77
CA PRO A 229 -17.59 -3.42 -12.93
C PRO A 229 -17.56 -4.61 -13.90
N ARG A 230 -18.63 -4.80 -14.68
CA ARG A 230 -18.78 -5.93 -15.62
C ARG A 230 -17.60 -6.06 -16.60
N GLN A 231 -17.01 -4.95 -16.99
CA GLN A 231 -15.87 -4.83 -17.91
C GLN A 231 -14.56 -5.32 -17.28
N CYS A 232 -14.47 -5.34 -15.95
CA CYS A 232 -13.34 -5.85 -15.17
C CYS A 232 -13.49 -7.33 -14.78
N ARG A 233 -14.66 -7.96 -15.03
CA ARG A 233 -14.95 -9.37 -14.70
C ARG A 233 -15.48 -10.19 -15.87
N THR A 234 -14.96 -9.96 -17.06
CA THR A 234 -15.39 -10.69 -18.27
C THR A 234 -14.94 -12.16 -18.22
N ALA A 235 -15.73 -13.08 -18.76
CA ALA A 235 -15.32 -14.49 -18.80
C ALA A 235 -14.10 -14.75 -19.71
N LEU A 236 -14.03 -14.04 -20.84
CA LEU A 236 -12.85 -14.03 -21.72
C LEU A 236 -11.92 -12.90 -21.28
N ILE A 237 -10.67 -13.21 -20.95
CA ILE A 237 -9.73 -12.22 -20.42
C ILE A 237 -9.36 -11.17 -21.46
N ARG A 238 -9.33 -11.53 -22.75
CA ARG A 238 -9.03 -10.56 -23.82
C ARG A 238 -10.05 -9.41 -23.92
N LYS A 239 -11.25 -9.60 -23.37
CA LYS A 239 -12.31 -8.59 -23.30
C LYS A 239 -12.22 -7.74 -22.03
N ASN A 240 -11.43 -8.16 -21.05
CA ASN A 240 -11.30 -7.50 -19.76
C ASN A 240 -10.52 -6.18 -19.92
N VAL A 241 -11.06 -5.08 -19.41
CA VAL A 241 -10.41 -3.77 -19.52
C VAL A 241 -9.09 -3.71 -18.73
N LEU A 242 -9.03 -4.36 -17.56
CA LEU A 242 -7.81 -4.44 -16.75
C LEU A 242 -6.72 -5.24 -17.48
N TYR A 243 -7.09 -6.29 -18.21
CA TYR A 243 -6.14 -7.03 -19.04
C TYR A 243 -5.64 -6.22 -20.24
N LYS A 244 -6.47 -5.32 -20.79
CA LYS A 244 -6.01 -4.40 -21.85
C LYS A 244 -4.99 -3.40 -21.32
N ALA A 245 -5.22 -2.87 -20.13
CA ALA A 245 -4.27 -2.01 -19.43
C ALA A 245 -2.96 -2.77 -19.10
N ALA A 246 -3.06 -3.97 -18.52
CA ALA A 246 -1.91 -4.83 -18.20
C ALA A 246 -1.01 -5.13 -19.40
N LYS A 247 -1.59 -5.26 -20.60
CA LYS A 247 -0.80 -5.46 -21.84
C LYS A 247 0.05 -4.26 -22.24
N GLN A 248 -0.21 -3.06 -21.73
CA GLN A 248 0.60 -1.89 -22.05
C GLN A 248 1.95 -1.92 -21.32
N TYR A 249 2.04 -2.63 -20.18
CA TYR A 249 3.27 -2.86 -19.44
C TYR A 249 4.09 -4.02 -20.02
N HIS A 250 4.67 -3.79 -21.20
CA HIS A 250 5.50 -4.78 -21.88
C HIS A 250 6.82 -5.03 -21.13
N SER A 251 7.41 -3.99 -20.54
CA SER A 251 8.67 -4.08 -19.80
C SER A 251 8.60 -5.04 -18.60
N GLN A 252 7.46 -5.05 -17.91
CA GLN A 252 7.20 -5.90 -16.75
C GLN A 252 6.45 -7.21 -17.09
N SER A 253 5.97 -7.36 -18.34
CA SER A 253 5.14 -8.52 -18.75
C SER A 253 3.92 -8.74 -17.86
N VAL A 254 3.27 -7.65 -17.43
CA VAL A 254 2.12 -7.66 -16.50
C VAL A 254 0.95 -8.46 -17.09
N ASP A 255 0.85 -8.56 -18.41
CA ASP A 255 -0.14 -9.41 -19.09
C ASP A 255 -0.06 -10.88 -18.68
N LEU A 256 1.13 -11.39 -18.32
CA LEU A 256 1.30 -12.75 -17.83
C LEU A 256 0.87 -12.92 -16.37
N LYS A 257 0.86 -11.83 -15.59
CA LYS A 257 0.48 -11.77 -14.17
C LYS A 257 -0.98 -11.39 -13.94
N ALA A 258 -1.63 -10.78 -14.93
CA ALA A 258 -3.02 -10.36 -14.88
C ALA A 258 -4.02 -11.46 -14.48
N ILE A 259 -3.71 -12.74 -14.74
CA ILE A 259 -4.55 -13.87 -14.33
C ILE A 259 -4.51 -14.18 -12.83
N GLN A 260 -3.62 -13.53 -12.07
CA GLN A 260 -3.47 -13.71 -10.63
C GLN A 260 -4.11 -12.57 -9.83
N PHE A 261 -4.11 -11.33 -10.35
CA PHE A 261 -4.60 -10.16 -9.62
C PHE A 261 -5.94 -9.60 -10.14
N ILE A 262 -6.46 -10.09 -11.27
CA ILE A 262 -7.81 -9.69 -11.74
C ILE A 262 -8.86 -10.59 -11.10
N ASN A 263 -9.31 -10.18 -9.91
CA ASN A 263 -10.33 -10.88 -9.16
C ASN A 263 -11.75 -10.31 -9.42
N LEU A 264 -12.76 -10.98 -8.88
CA LEU A 264 -14.16 -10.56 -8.96
C LEU A 264 -14.45 -9.37 -8.03
N ASP A 265 -13.67 -9.23 -6.97
CA ASP A 265 -13.70 -8.18 -5.96
C ASP A 265 -12.38 -7.40 -5.92
N MET A 266 -12.43 -6.26 -5.22
CA MET A 266 -11.24 -5.57 -4.70
C MET A 266 -11.32 -5.56 -3.18
N VAL A 267 -10.22 -5.92 -2.53
CA VAL A 267 -10.10 -6.00 -1.07
C VAL A 267 -9.23 -4.85 -0.56
N TYR A 268 -9.68 -4.21 0.53
CA TYR A 268 -8.96 -3.15 1.23
C TYR A 268 -9.16 -3.26 2.74
N TRP A 269 -8.24 -2.65 3.49
CA TRP A 269 -8.44 -2.30 4.90
C TRP A 269 -8.61 -0.80 5.03
N ARG A 270 -9.53 -0.40 5.91
CA ARG A 270 -9.75 1.00 6.21
C ARG A 270 -8.91 1.41 7.40
N ARG A 271 -8.23 2.55 7.26
CA ARG A 271 -7.57 3.25 8.36
C ARG A 271 -8.40 4.49 8.72
N PRO A 272 -9.20 4.46 9.80
CA PRO A 272 -9.97 5.62 10.25
C PRO A 272 -9.10 6.87 10.49
N THR A 273 -9.64 8.05 10.19
CA THR A 273 -8.97 9.36 10.24
C THR A 273 -9.66 10.34 11.20
N GLU A 274 -10.68 9.87 11.92
CA GLU A 274 -11.58 10.69 12.74
C GLU A 274 -11.16 10.79 14.22
N SER A 275 -9.94 10.36 14.58
CA SER A 275 -9.52 10.31 15.99
C SER A 275 -9.43 11.71 16.59
N LEU A 276 -9.98 11.88 17.80
CA LEU A 276 -9.82 13.09 18.60
C LEU A 276 -8.36 13.30 19.04
N THR A 277 -7.54 12.24 19.06
CA THR A 277 -6.16 12.31 19.57
C THR A 277 -5.25 13.17 18.70
N TYR A 278 -5.58 13.39 17.42
CA TYR A 278 -4.81 14.26 16.54
C TYR A 278 -4.88 15.76 16.95
N HIS A 279 -5.83 16.16 17.79
CA HIS A 279 -5.90 17.52 18.34
C HIS A 279 -5.87 17.57 19.86
N ALA A 280 -5.61 16.44 20.51
CA ALA A 280 -5.50 16.34 21.95
C ALA A 280 -4.10 16.73 22.45
N ASP A 281 -4.04 17.21 23.68
CA ASP A 281 -2.78 17.36 24.42
C ASP A 281 -2.45 16.05 25.13
N ILE A 282 -1.30 15.46 24.82
CA ILE A 282 -0.87 14.14 25.31
C ILE A 282 0.32 14.30 26.24
N GLU A 283 0.11 14.00 27.51
CA GLU A 283 1.13 13.97 28.55
C GLU A 283 1.41 12.52 28.95
N VAL A 284 2.68 12.15 29.08
CA VAL A 284 3.09 10.82 29.55
C VAL A 284 3.87 10.95 30.84
N SER A 285 3.77 9.95 31.71
CA SER A 285 4.55 9.91 32.96
C SER A 285 6.06 9.77 32.71
N SER A 286 6.44 9.13 31.61
CA SER A 286 7.80 9.00 31.09
C SER A 286 7.77 8.55 29.62
N GLY A 287 8.92 8.50 28.95
CA GLY A 287 9.02 8.09 27.54
C GLY A 287 8.62 9.19 26.54
N ASN A 288 8.46 8.83 25.27
CA ASN A 288 8.14 9.77 24.19
C ASN A 288 6.66 9.71 23.80
N ALA A 289 5.91 10.77 24.10
CA ALA A 289 4.49 10.88 23.75
C ALA A 289 4.24 11.07 22.24
N ALA A 290 5.24 11.49 21.46
CA ALA A 290 5.06 11.90 20.07
C ALA A 290 4.54 10.79 19.15
N TYR A 291 4.73 9.52 19.53
CA TYR A 291 4.27 8.36 18.76
C TYR A 291 2.77 8.08 18.97
N LEU A 292 2.18 8.48 20.10
CA LEU A 292 0.84 8.04 20.50
C LEU A 292 -0.32 8.63 19.69
N ASN A 293 -0.04 9.55 18.77
CA ASN A 293 -1.03 10.16 17.88
C ASN A 293 -0.43 10.54 16.52
N ASP A 294 0.62 9.85 16.07
CA ASP A 294 1.28 10.14 14.79
C ASP A 294 0.67 9.39 13.61
N PHE A 295 -0.44 8.67 13.84
CA PHE A 295 -1.19 7.86 12.86
C PHE A 295 -0.52 6.53 12.48
N LYS A 296 0.72 6.29 12.92
CA LYS A 296 1.45 5.07 12.58
C LYS A 296 1.23 4.01 13.64
N CYS A 297 0.56 2.93 13.26
CA CYS A 297 0.32 1.84 14.21
C CYS A 297 1.53 0.91 14.38
N ALA A 298 2.53 0.99 13.49
CA ALA A 298 3.81 0.29 13.60
C ALA A 298 4.87 1.00 12.77
N ASP A 299 6.14 0.81 13.15
CA ASP A 299 7.30 1.34 12.43
C ASP A 299 8.49 0.39 12.58
N CYS A 300 9.49 0.51 11.72
CA CYS A 300 10.70 -0.30 11.80
C CYS A 300 11.94 0.47 11.37
N SER A 301 13.07 0.17 12.03
CA SER A 301 14.37 0.77 11.72
C SER A 301 15.01 0.27 10.41
N ASP A 302 14.50 -0.84 9.87
CA ASP A 302 15.04 -1.50 8.68
C ASP A 302 13.94 -2.17 7.85
N ILE A 303 13.57 -1.52 6.75
CA ILE A 303 12.58 -2.06 5.80
C ILE A 303 13.19 -2.98 4.72
N MET A 304 14.52 -3.14 4.67
CA MET A 304 15.18 -3.84 3.54
C MET A 304 15.30 -5.35 3.73
N HIS A 305 15.43 -5.83 4.97
CA HIS A 305 15.89 -7.21 5.24
C HIS A 305 14.79 -8.22 5.57
N GLY A 306 13.51 -7.91 5.30
CA GLY A 306 12.39 -8.87 5.31
C GLY A 306 11.96 -9.41 6.68
N MET A 307 12.79 -9.28 7.72
CA MET A 307 12.39 -9.41 9.12
C MET A 307 12.24 -8.00 9.68
N TRP A 308 10.99 -7.55 9.84
CA TRP A 308 10.71 -6.21 10.34
C TRP A 308 11.05 -6.12 11.82
N ASN A 309 12.04 -5.29 12.15
CA ASN A 309 12.40 -5.01 13.54
C ASN A 309 11.54 -3.86 14.06
N TYR A 310 10.64 -4.15 14.99
CA TYR A 310 9.71 -3.16 15.57
C TYR A 310 10.33 -2.43 16.77
N ASP A 311 11.53 -1.88 16.55
CA ASP A 311 12.34 -1.22 17.58
C ASP A 311 12.19 0.31 17.63
N THR A 312 11.28 0.86 16.80
CA THR A 312 11.02 2.31 16.69
C THR A 312 9.53 2.62 16.70
N GLY A 313 9.17 3.90 16.84
CA GLY A 313 7.77 4.34 16.70
C GLY A 313 6.85 3.86 17.82
N SER A 314 7.36 3.68 19.04
CA SER A 314 6.58 3.25 20.20
C SER A 314 6.83 4.13 21.41
N TRP A 315 5.77 4.48 22.13
CA TRP A 315 5.88 4.96 23.49
C TRP A 315 6.15 3.78 24.44
N ILE A 316 7.34 3.78 25.03
CA ILE A 316 7.76 2.80 26.02
C ILE A 316 8.01 3.56 27.34
N PRO A 317 7.26 3.25 28.42
CA PRO A 317 7.54 3.82 29.74
C PRO A 317 8.95 3.48 30.22
N GLU A 318 9.61 4.40 30.92
CA GLU A 318 10.91 4.15 31.53
C GLU A 318 10.81 3.01 32.57
N LYS A 319 11.89 2.22 32.73
CA LYS A 319 11.89 1.01 33.58
C LYS A 319 11.52 1.29 35.05
N ASP A 320 11.81 2.48 35.55
CA ASP A 320 11.51 2.92 36.93
C ASP A 320 10.19 3.69 37.06
N ASP A 321 9.50 3.97 35.95
CA ASP A 321 8.18 4.60 35.96
C ASP A 321 7.13 3.67 36.57
N GLN A 322 6.70 4.01 37.79
CA GLN A 322 5.66 3.27 38.51
C GLN A 322 4.24 3.63 38.05
N LYS A 323 4.07 4.73 37.32
CA LYS A 323 2.76 5.17 36.83
C LYS A 323 2.42 4.57 35.49
N LYS A 324 3.37 4.53 34.55
CA LYS A 324 3.19 4.04 33.16
C LYS A 324 1.89 4.54 32.55
N GLN A 325 1.69 5.85 32.60
CA GLN A 325 0.42 6.51 32.34
C GLN A 325 0.55 7.50 31.18
N VAL A 326 -0.44 7.48 30.30
CA VAL A 326 -0.73 8.50 29.30
C VAL A 326 -1.98 9.25 29.75
N LYS A 327 -1.94 10.57 29.74
CA LYS A 327 -3.10 11.43 29.90
C LYS A 327 -3.35 12.19 28.60
N ILE A 328 -4.56 12.03 28.07
CA ILE A 328 -5.00 12.60 26.80
C ILE A 328 -6.09 13.61 27.12
N THR A 329 -5.76 14.90 27.06
CA THR A 329 -6.70 16.00 27.27
C THR A 329 -7.31 16.40 25.92
N LEU A 330 -8.61 16.21 25.79
CA LEU A 330 -9.35 16.48 24.56
C LEU A 330 -9.54 17.99 24.37
N ASP A 331 -9.57 18.43 23.12
CA ASP A 331 -9.77 19.84 22.77
C ASP A 331 -11.22 20.33 23.01
N HIS A 332 -12.15 19.40 23.25
CA HIS A 332 -13.50 19.66 23.71
C HIS A 332 -14.04 18.47 24.51
N LYS A 333 -15.11 18.70 25.26
CA LYS A 333 -15.83 17.60 25.93
C LYS A 333 -16.54 16.75 24.90
N ALA A 334 -16.24 15.46 24.90
CA ALA A 334 -16.66 14.52 23.88
C ALA A 334 -17.36 13.29 24.48
N ARG A 335 -18.35 12.74 23.76
CA ARG A 335 -18.99 11.47 24.10
C ARG A 335 -18.28 10.36 23.32
N ILE A 336 -17.30 9.74 23.96
CA ILE A 336 -16.47 8.69 23.36
C ILE A 336 -17.30 7.42 23.17
N GLN A 337 -17.26 6.84 21.97
CA GLN A 337 -17.88 5.57 21.63
C GLN A 337 -16.86 4.43 21.57
N GLU A 338 -15.65 4.71 21.07
CA GLU A 338 -14.61 3.69 20.90
C GLU A 338 -13.22 4.26 21.22
N ILE A 339 -12.35 3.40 21.76
CA ILE A 339 -10.91 3.64 21.88
C ILE A 339 -10.18 2.50 21.19
N HIS A 340 -9.24 2.81 20.31
CA HIS A 340 -8.37 1.82 19.66
C HIS A 340 -6.97 1.94 20.27
N LEU A 341 -6.44 0.83 20.75
CA LEU A 341 -5.07 0.72 21.28
C LEU A 341 -4.25 -0.21 20.39
N PHE A 342 -3.01 0.21 20.13
CA PHE A 342 -2.03 -0.54 19.36
C PHE A 342 -0.79 -0.74 20.23
N GLU A 343 -0.41 -1.99 20.46
CA GLU A 343 0.83 -2.31 21.17
C GLU A 343 2.00 -2.45 20.21
N ASN A 344 3.23 -2.41 20.74
CA ASN A 344 4.41 -2.70 19.95
C ASN A 344 4.34 -4.16 19.42
N PRO A 345 4.44 -4.39 18.09
CA PRO A 345 4.33 -5.71 17.47
C PRO A 345 5.52 -6.67 17.67
N ALA A 346 6.57 -6.29 18.40
CA ALA A 346 7.71 -7.17 18.68
C ALA A 346 7.30 -8.47 19.39
N ASP A 347 7.81 -9.62 18.92
CA ASP A 347 7.41 -10.97 19.35
C ASP A 347 7.47 -11.23 20.87
N ASP A 348 8.34 -10.52 21.61
CA ASP A 348 8.54 -10.69 23.05
C ASP A 348 7.86 -9.61 23.90
N CYS A 349 7.06 -8.74 23.27
CA CYS A 349 6.43 -7.59 23.89
C CYS A 349 4.92 -7.76 23.95
N VAL A 350 4.37 -7.61 25.15
CA VAL A 350 2.97 -7.87 25.44
C VAL A 350 2.44 -6.87 26.46
N VAL A 351 1.29 -6.27 26.18
CA VAL A 351 0.49 -5.48 27.12
C VAL A 351 -0.67 -6.32 27.64
N ASN A 352 -0.44 -6.99 28.77
CA ASN A 352 -1.40 -7.90 29.40
C ASN A 352 -2.62 -7.21 30.01
N LYS A 353 -2.49 -5.96 30.44
CA LYS A 353 -3.58 -5.28 31.15
C LYS A 353 -3.46 -3.77 31.08
N VAL A 354 -4.54 -3.12 30.65
CA VAL A 354 -4.66 -1.67 30.61
C VAL A 354 -5.81 -1.21 31.50
N LYS A 355 -5.59 -0.14 32.25
CA LYS A 355 -6.64 0.62 32.93
C LYS A 355 -6.92 1.89 32.15
N ILE A 356 -8.20 2.16 31.90
CA ILE A 356 -8.67 3.37 31.25
C ILE A 356 -9.57 4.14 32.21
N SER A 357 -9.25 5.41 32.47
CA SER A 357 -10.02 6.29 33.36
C SER A 357 -10.45 7.54 32.60
N PHE A 358 -11.65 8.04 32.91
CA PHE A 358 -12.25 9.19 32.22
C PHE A 358 -12.46 10.33 33.21
N GLY A 359 -12.43 11.58 32.73
CA GLY A 359 -12.67 12.78 33.54
C GLY A 359 -14.04 12.85 34.21
N ASN A 360 -15.01 12.07 33.76
CA ASN A 360 -16.31 11.90 34.40
C ASN A 360 -16.29 10.93 35.61
N GLY A 361 -15.13 10.33 35.92
CA GLY A 361 -14.93 9.37 37.01
C GLY A 361 -15.20 7.91 36.63
N TYR A 362 -15.60 7.62 35.40
CA TYR A 362 -15.72 6.24 34.91
C TYR A 362 -14.32 5.61 34.77
N VAL A 363 -14.23 4.31 35.10
CA VAL A 363 -12.99 3.54 35.02
C VAL A 363 -13.31 2.16 34.50
N MET A 364 -12.48 1.65 33.60
CA MET A 364 -12.55 0.28 33.09
C MET A 364 -11.15 -0.32 32.96
N HIS A 365 -11.12 -1.64 32.81
CA HIS A 365 -9.90 -2.38 32.53
C HIS A 365 -10.11 -3.21 31.27
N THR A 366 -9.07 -3.35 30.47
CA THR A 366 -9.00 -4.32 29.38
C THR A 366 -8.31 -5.58 29.88
N ASP A 367 -8.54 -6.67 29.17
CA ASP A 367 -7.63 -7.81 29.20
C ASP A 367 -6.39 -7.50 28.34
N GLU A 368 -5.65 -8.55 27.97
CA GLU A 368 -4.51 -8.49 27.05
C GLU A 368 -4.90 -7.78 25.75
N LEU A 369 -4.03 -6.90 25.28
CA LEU A 369 -4.19 -6.27 23.98
C LEU A 369 -3.94 -7.31 22.88
N MET A 370 -4.49 -7.06 21.70
CA MET A 370 -4.27 -7.88 20.52
C MET A 370 -2.78 -7.90 20.16
N HIS A 371 -2.18 -9.10 20.22
CA HIS A 371 -0.78 -9.34 19.86
C HIS A 371 -0.42 -9.01 18.42
N GLU A 372 0.91 -8.93 18.23
CA GLU A 372 1.55 -8.68 16.95
C GLU A 372 1.16 -7.31 16.35
N GLY A 373 0.83 -6.35 17.22
CA GLY A 373 0.44 -4.97 16.84
C GLY A 373 -0.97 -4.87 16.25
N GLY A 374 -1.79 -5.92 16.40
CA GLY A 374 -3.17 -5.89 15.99
C GLY A 374 -3.98 -4.81 16.73
N ARG A 375 -5.00 -4.28 16.06
CA ARG A 375 -5.88 -3.29 16.66
C ARG A 375 -6.74 -3.89 17.77
N THR A 376 -6.66 -3.32 18.98
CA THR A 376 -7.58 -3.62 20.08
C THR A 376 -8.71 -2.58 20.12
N ILE A 377 -9.93 -2.99 19.77
CA ILE A 377 -11.11 -2.11 19.77
C ILE A 377 -11.83 -2.22 21.12
N ILE A 378 -11.94 -1.09 21.81
CA ILE A 378 -12.59 -1.00 23.12
C ILE A 378 -13.85 -0.15 22.97
N ASN A 379 -15.01 -0.81 23.04
CA ASN A 379 -16.31 -0.14 23.01
C ASN A 379 -16.60 0.50 24.37
N ILE A 380 -16.92 1.79 24.34
CA ILE A 380 -17.22 2.58 25.52
C ILE A 380 -18.73 2.62 25.73
N PRO A 381 -19.24 2.30 26.94
CA PRO A 381 -20.67 2.38 27.22
C PRO A 381 -21.15 3.83 27.14
N ASP A 382 -22.43 4.00 26.84
CA ASP A 382 -23.04 5.33 26.82
C ASP A 382 -22.88 6.03 28.17
N MET A 383 -22.12 7.13 28.19
CA MET A 383 -21.79 7.87 29.40
C MET A 383 -21.72 9.38 29.14
N GLU A 384 -21.67 10.16 30.22
CA GLU A 384 -21.55 11.62 30.14
C GLU A 384 -20.24 12.04 29.45
N PRO A 385 -20.24 13.13 28.66
CA PRO A 385 -19.04 13.60 27.98
C PRO A 385 -17.86 13.85 28.91
N THR A 386 -16.66 13.52 28.45
CA THR A 386 -15.40 13.69 29.19
C THR A 386 -14.50 14.71 28.50
N ASP A 387 -13.67 15.40 29.27
CA ASP A 387 -12.62 16.32 28.79
C ASP A 387 -11.24 15.65 28.71
N PHE A 388 -11.02 14.52 29.38
CA PHE A 388 -9.79 13.76 29.25
C PHE A 388 -9.99 12.25 29.40
N VAL A 389 -9.00 11.49 28.92
CA VAL A 389 -8.86 10.04 29.10
C VAL A 389 -7.45 9.75 29.61
N GLU A 390 -7.34 8.88 30.62
CA GLU A 390 -6.06 8.36 31.10
C GLU A 390 -5.96 6.88 30.77
N VAL A 391 -4.85 6.49 30.16
CA VAL A 391 -4.50 5.11 29.81
C VAL A 391 -3.30 4.70 30.65
N THR A 392 -3.40 3.61 31.40
CA THR A 392 -2.34 3.13 32.30
C THR A 392 -2.03 1.67 32.02
N LEU A 393 -0.76 1.36 31.75
CA LEU A 393 -0.29 -0.01 31.55
C LEU A 393 -0.06 -0.66 32.92
N GLU A 394 -0.99 -1.52 33.37
CA GLU A 394 -0.93 -2.17 34.68
C GLU A 394 -0.04 -3.42 34.67
N ALA A 395 0.02 -4.15 33.55
CA ALA A 395 0.85 -5.34 33.39
C ALA A 395 1.39 -5.41 31.96
N THR A 396 2.71 -5.59 31.85
CA THR A 396 3.45 -5.64 30.58
C THR A 396 4.56 -6.70 30.67
N GLU A 397 4.89 -7.34 29.56
CA GLU A 397 6.01 -8.28 29.42
C GLU A 397 6.87 -7.86 28.21
N GLY A 398 8.19 -8.00 28.31
CA GLY A 398 9.13 -7.51 27.29
C GLY A 398 9.72 -6.14 27.60
N GLU A 399 10.91 -5.83 27.07
CA GLU A 399 11.59 -4.55 27.31
C GLU A 399 11.02 -3.40 26.47
N LEU A 400 10.41 -3.71 25.32
CA LEU A 400 9.81 -2.73 24.41
C LEU A 400 8.28 -2.68 24.53
N ALA A 401 7.73 -3.26 25.60
CA ALA A 401 6.30 -3.29 25.85
C ALA A 401 5.76 -1.88 26.08
N GLY A 402 4.90 -1.44 25.16
CA GLY A 402 4.42 -0.08 25.07
C GLY A 402 3.30 0.04 24.05
N LEU A 403 2.92 1.27 23.73
CA LEU A 403 1.89 1.55 22.74
C LEU A 403 2.51 2.27 21.55
N THR A 404 2.13 1.88 20.35
CA THR A 404 2.51 2.57 19.11
C THR A 404 1.58 3.73 18.84
N GLU A 405 0.26 3.56 19.05
CA GLU A 405 -0.75 4.57 18.77
C GLU A 405 -1.93 4.44 19.76
N ILE A 406 -2.58 5.57 20.10
CA ILE A 406 -3.86 5.62 20.80
C ILE A 406 -4.83 6.47 20.00
N GLU A 407 -5.99 5.90 19.69
CA GLU A 407 -7.03 6.59 18.93
C GLU A 407 -8.35 6.59 19.70
N ILE A 408 -9.03 7.74 19.73
CA ILE A 408 -10.25 7.96 20.51
C ILE A 408 -11.31 8.53 19.58
N TYR A 409 -12.48 7.90 19.54
CA TYR A 409 -13.54 8.26 18.60
C TYR A 409 -14.84 8.61 19.31
N GLU A 410 -15.47 9.74 18.95
CA GLU A 410 -16.90 9.98 19.22
C GLU A 410 -17.80 9.18 18.28
N GLY A 411 -17.23 8.61 17.23
CA GLY A 411 -17.90 7.83 16.21
C GLY A 411 -17.01 7.78 14.96
N ILE A 412 -17.02 6.65 14.26
CA ILE A 412 -16.32 6.47 13.00
C ILE A 412 -17.35 6.59 11.88
N GLN A 413 -17.09 7.44 10.89
CA GLN A 413 -18.06 7.65 9.80
C GLN A 413 -18.26 6.35 9.02
N GLU A 414 -19.49 5.89 8.81
CA GLU A 414 -19.74 4.70 7.98
C GLU A 414 -19.23 4.89 6.54
N ILE A 415 -18.71 3.84 5.94
CA ILE A 415 -18.10 3.91 4.60
C ILE A 415 -19.12 4.32 3.52
N GLU A 416 -20.40 3.97 3.71
CA GLU A 416 -21.51 4.34 2.84
C GLU A 416 -21.78 5.85 2.79
N ASN A 417 -21.26 6.61 3.76
CA ASN A 417 -21.36 8.07 3.75
C ASN A 417 -20.42 8.72 2.74
N TYR A 418 -19.46 7.98 2.18
CA TYR A 418 -18.58 8.46 1.11
C TYR A 418 -19.18 8.17 -0.27
N ARG A 419 -18.85 8.99 -1.27
CA ARG A 419 -19.19 8.71 -2.67
C ARG A 419 -18.25 7.63 -3.21
N LEU A 420 -18.63 6.36 -3.08
CA LEU A 420 -17.78 5.23 -3.44
C LEU A 420 -17.70 5.02 -4.97
N PRO A 421 -16.48 4.79 -5.53
CA PRO A 421 -16.29 4.47 -6.95
C PRO A 421 -16.93 3.15 -7.39
N LEU A 422 -17.11 2.24 -6.43
CA LEU A 422 -17.64 0.90 -6.62
C LEU A 422 -18.66 0.58 -5.52
N PRO A 423 -19.67 -0.26 -5.80
CA PRO A 423 -20.57 -0.74 -4.77
C PRO A 423 -19.86 -1.70 -3.81
N LEU A 424 -20.23 -1.66 -2.54
CA LEU A 424 -19.79 -2.61 -1.52
C LEU A 424 -20.30 -4.01 -1.85
N TRP A 425 -19.48 -5.01 -1.56
CA TRP A 425 -19.81 -6.42 -1.69
C TRP A 425 -20.37 -6.94 -0.38
N GLN A 426 -21.69 -6.90 -0.22
CA GLN A 426 -22.34 -7.34 1.03
C GLN A 426 -22.71 -8.83 1.05
N GLU A 427 -22.86 -9.48 -0.12
CA GLU A 427 -23.01 -10.93 -0.30
C GLU A 427 -22.78 -11.25 -1.78
N ILE A 428 -22.31 -12.44 -2.17
CA ILE A 428 -22.15 -12.82 -3.59
C ILE A 428 -23.55 -12.86 -4.21
N PRO A 429 -23.99 -11.93 -5.09
CA PRO A 429 -25.27 -12.11 -5.76
C PRO A 429 -25.26 -13.45 -6.51
N GLU A 430 -26.34 -14.22 -6.53
CA GLU A 430 -26.40 -15.53 -7.23
C GLU A 430 -25.94 -15.42 -8.72
N ASN A 431 -26.01 -14.22 -9.30
CA ASN A 431 -25.61 -13.89 -10.66
C ASN A 431 -24.17 -13.31 -10.79
N TYR A 432 -23.40 -13.30 -9.71
CA TYR A 432 -22.04 -12.78 -9.64
C TYR A 432 -21.02 -13.90 -9.90
N GLN A 433 -21.28 -14.64 -10.96
CA GLN A 433 -20.32 -15.54 -11.58
C GLN A 433 -19.73 -14.85 -12.80
N LYS A 434 -18.52 -15.23 -13.21
CA LYS A 434 -18.04 -14.87 -14.56
C LYS A 434 -19.08 -15.37 -15.55
N MET A 435 -19.44 -14.55 -16.53
CA MET A 435 -20.45 -14.92 -17.55
C MET A 435 -19.95 -16.10 -18.42
N GLY A 436 -20.05 -17.33 -17.91
CA GLY A 436 -19.86 -18.61 -18.59
C GLY A 436 -18.43 -19.19 -18.60
N SER A 437 -18.26 -20.38 -18.03
CA SER A 437 -17.12 -21.29 -18.23
C SER A 437 -17.23 -22.00 -19.59
N THR A 438 -17.05 -21.21 -20.66
CA THR A 438 -17.22 -21.71 -22.03
C THR A 438 -15.98 -22.44 -22.56
N ALA A 439 -16.13 -23.19 -23.65
CA ALA A 439 -15.00 -23.74 -24.40
C ALA A 439 -13.97 -22.65 -24.79
N GLY A 440 -14.43 -21.42 -25.02
CA GLY A 440 -13.57 -20.27 -25.30
C GLY A 440 -12.63 -19.92 -24.13
N CYS A 441 -13.11 -20.00 -22.89
CA CYS A 441 -12.29 -19.74 -21.70
C CYS A 441 -11.17 -20.77 -21.57
N ARG A 442 -11.48 -22.07 -21.77
CA ARG A 442 -10.48 -23.15 -21.75
C ARG A 442 -9.42 -22.99 -22.85
N ILE A 443 -9.80 -22.45 -24.01
CA ILE A 443 -8.87 -22.15 -25.09
C ILE A 443 -7.96 -20.97 -24.72
N GLU A 444 -8.51 -19.88 -24.18
CA GLU A 444 -7.72 -18.72 -23.74
C GLU A 444 -6.77 -19.07 -22.60
N GLU A 445 -7.22 -19.87 -21.63
CA GLU A 445 -6.40 -20.38 -20.53
C GLU A 445 -5.20 -21.20 -21.06
N LYS A 446 -5.45 -22.20 -21.91
CA LYS A 446 -4.38 -22.99 -22.54
C LYS A 446 -3.45 -22.14 -23.39
N TRP A 447 -4.00 -21.15 -24.09
CA TRP A 447 -3.21 -20.23 -24.89
C TRP A 447 -2.31 -19.34 -24.02
N LEU A 448 -2.82 -18.82 -22.90
CA LEU A 448 -2.02 -18.06 -21.94
C LEU A 448 -0.92 -18.91 -21.30
N GLN A 449 -1.23 -20.15 -20.91
CA GLN A 449 -0.22 -21.09 -20.43
C GLN A 449 0.86 -21.34 -21.49
N PHE A 450 0.47 -21.51 -22.75
CA PHE A 450 1.40 -21.66 -23.87
C PHE A 450 2.24 -20.40 -24.11
N VAL A 451 1.66 -19.21 -24.05
CA VAL A 451 2.38 -17.93 -24.20
C VAL A 451 3.35 -17.72 -23.05
N ARG A 452 2.93 -17.96 -21.79
CA ARG A 452 3.78 -17.88 -20.60
C ARG A 452 4.95 -18.85 -20.72
N TYR A 453 4.69 -20.11 -21.09
CA TYR A 453 5.74 -21.09 -21.36
C TYR A 453 6.66 -20.65 -22.50
N GLY A 454 6.10 -20.14 -23.59
CA GLY A 454 6.83 -19.71 -24.78
C GLY A 454 7.76 -18.53 -24.50
N ARG A 455 7.25 -17.44 -23.91
CA ARG A 455 8.03 -16.25 -23.57
C ARG A 455 9.09 -16.50 -22.49
N VAL A 456 8.94 -17.53 -21.65
CA VAL A 456 9.97 -17.85 -20.65
C VAL A 456 10.97 -18.88 -21.19
N ARG A 457 10.57 -19.78 -22.10
CA ARG A 457 11.34 -21.00 -22.42
C ARG A 457 11.69 -21.21 -23.89
N LEU A 458 10.89 -20.72 -24.84
CA LEU A 458 11.05 -21.00 -26.28
C LEU A 458 11.49 -19.78 -27.09
N TRP A 459 10.87 -18.63 -26.85
CA TRP A 459 11.09 -17.37 -27.56
C TRP A 459 11.09 -16.20 -26.57
N PRO A 460 12.11 -16.11 -25.70
CA PRO A 460 12.15 -15.03 -24.74
C PRO A 460 12.11 -13.67 -25.42
N ASP A 461 11.22 -12.81 -24.92
CA ASP A 461 11.15 -11.45 -25.40
C ASP A 461 12.38 -10.65 -24.95
N LYS A 462 12.49 -9.46 -25.52
CA LYS A 462 13.63 -8.58 -25.31
C LYS A 462 13.81 -8.20 -23.84
N TYR A 463 12.71 -7.96 -23.11
CA TYR A 463 12.75 -7.52 -21.72
C TYR A 463 13.13 -8.69 -20.80
N PHE A 464 12.57 -9.88 -21.03
CA PHE A 464 12.98 -11.09 -20.33
C PHE A 464 14.49 -11.36 -20.48
N LEU A 465 15.02 -11.24 -21.71
CA LEU A 465 16.45 -11.40 -21.94
C LEU A 465 17.30 -10.31 -21.28
N MET A 466 16.79 -9.08 -21.20
CA MET A 466 17.45 -7.97 -20.53
C MET A 466 17.56 -8.19 -19.02
N LYS A 467 16.46 -8.63 -18.38
CA LYS A 467 16.45 -8.99 -16.96
C LYS A 467 17.35 -10.19 -16.67
N ARG A 468 17.33 -11.21 -17.52
CA ARG A 468 18.15 -12.43 -17.33
C ARG A 468 19.65 -12.21 -17.56
N TYR A 469 20.02 -11.30 -18.46
CA TYR A 469 21.42 -11.00 -18.77
C TYR A 469 21.74 -9.51 -18.67
N PRO A 470 21.74 -8.92 -17.46
CA PRO A 470 21.95 -7.49 -17.29
C PRO A 470 23.31 -7.03 -17.84
N LYS A 471 24.36 -7.84 -17.62
CA LYS A 471 25.73 -7.60 -18.11
C LYS A 471 25.85 -7.58 -19.64
N LEU A 472 24.83 -8.04 -20.37
CA LEU A 472 24.84 -7.96 -21.83
C LEU A 472 24.36 -6.59 -22.32
N LYS A 473 23.84 -5.67 -21.50
CA LYS A 473 23.26 -4.41 -22.01
C LYS A 473 23.59 -3.15 -21.19
N GLU A 474 24.35 -2.30 -21.86
CA GLU A 474 24.26 -0.83 -21.82
C GLU A 474 23.82 -0.25 -23.20
N ASN A 475 23.45 -1.09 -24.18
CA ASN A 475 23.15 -0.60 -25.53
C ASN A 475 22.02 -1.37 -26.23
N ASP A 476 21.01 -0.64 -26.70
CA ASP A 476 19.77 -1.20 -27.25
C ASP A 476 19.90 -1.60 -28.74
N SER A 477 20.88 -2.46 -29.02
CA SER A 477 21.16 -2.92 -30.39
C SER A 477 20.56 -4.30 -30.66
N VAL A 478 20.19 -4.54 -31.93
CA VAL A 478 19.77 -5.86 -32.45
C VAL A 478 20.83 -6.93 -32.17
N ILE A 479 22.11 -6.56 -32.24
CA ILE A 479 23.25 -7.45 -31.96
C ILE A 479 23.22 -7.92 -30.51
N THR A 480 22.90 -7.01 -29.59
CA THR A 480 22.86 -7.31 -28.16
C THR A 480 21.73 -8.27 -27.81
N PHE A 481 20.57 -8.10 -28.43
CA PHE A 481 19.44 -9.04 -28.32
C PHE A 481 19.84 -10.45 -28.79
N TRP A 482 20.43 -10.58 -29.98
CA TRP A 482 20.84 -11.88 -30.51
C TRP A 482 21.93 -12.55 -29.67
N LYS A 483 22.86 -11.79 -29.08
CA LYS A 483 23.85 -12.33 -28.12
C LYS A 483 23.17 -12.93 -26.88
N ALA A 484 22.21 -12.21 -26.29
CA ALA A 484 21.46 -12.69 -25.14
C ALA A 484 20.59 -13.92 -25.50
N TYR A 485 19.93 -13.88 -26.65
CA TYR A 485 19.12 -14.99 -27.16
C TYR A 485 19.97 -16.25 -27.42
N LEU A 486 21.10 -16.12 -28.11
CA LEU A 486 22.00 -17.27 -28.37
C LEU A 486 22.57 -17.84 -27.07
N ARG A 487 22.91 -16.98 -26.09
CA ARG A 487 23.35 -17.43 -24.77
C ARG A 487 22.24 -18.22 -24.07
N PHE A 488 21.01 -17.71 -24.07
CA PHE A 488 19.84 -18.39 -23.53
C PHE A 488 19.61 -19.77 -24.17
N VAL A 489 19.63 -19.83 -25.50
CA VAL A 489 19.47 -21.09 -26.24
C VAL A 489 20.58 -22.08 -25.86
N ARG A 490 21.83 -21.62 -25.71
CA ARG A 490 22.96 -22.47 -25.32
C ARG A 490 22.82 -23.02 -23.90
N GLU A 491 22.40 -22.18 -22.95
CA GLU A 491 22.13 -22.60 -21.56
C GLU A 491 21.01 -23.66 -21.53
N LYS A 492 19.92 -23.45 -22.27
CA LYS A 492 18.82 -24.43 -22.38
C LYS A 492 19.21 -25.75 -23.03
N LEU A 493 20.06 -25.72 -24.05
CA LEU A 493 20.59 -26.94 -24.68
C LEU A 493 21.50 -27.74 -23.75
N ASN A 494 22.23 -27.06 -22.86
CA ASN A 494 23.07 -27.71 -21.85
C ASN A 494 22.24 -28.27 -20.68
N GLU A 495 21.20 -27.58 -20.22
CA GLU A 495 20.25 -28.11 -19.22
C GLU A 495 19.62 -29.44 -19.70
N LYS A 496 19.22 -29.53 -20.97
CA LYS A 496 18.67 -30.76 -21.58
C LYS A 496 19.69 -31.90 -21.77
N ARG A 497 20.99 -31.63 -21.66
CA ARG A 497 22.05 -32.65 -21.77
C ARG A 497 22.48 -33.22 -20.42
N ASN A 498 22.18 -32.53 -19.33
CA ASN A 498 22.62 -32.86 -17.98
C ASN A 498 21.48 -33.32 -17.04
N GLY A 499 20.23 -33.34 -17.53
CA GLY A 499 19.08 -33.97 -16.88
C GLY A 499 18.44 -34.97 -17.82
#